data_AF-A0A381LC02-F1
#
_entry.id   AF-A0A381LC02-F1
#
_cell.length_a   1.000
_cell.length_b   1.000
_cell.length_c   1.000
_cell.angle_alpha   90.00
_cell.angle_beta   90.00
_cell.angle_gamma   90.00
#
_symmetry.space_group_name_H-M   'P 1'
#
loop_
_entity.id
_entity.type
_entity.pdbx_description
1 polymer ?
#
loop_
_entity_poly.entity_id
_entity_poly.type
_entity_poly.pdbx_seq_one_letter_code
_entity_poly.pdbx_strand_id
1 'polypeptide(L)' 'MVDRPKKPSCLTTTTSPITQELVSVSHSNSRVSATLATGESIDILLFGATIISWRDKNGQELLWLSESANLNGQKAV' A
#
# COMPACT_ATOMS: atom_id res chain seq x y z
N MET A 1 11.37 4.82 -46.79
CA MET A 1 10.40 5.37 -45.82
C MET A 1 10.91 6.72 -45.37
N VAL A 2 10.19 7.80 -45.70
CA VAL A 2 10.60 9.17 -45.39
C VAL A 2 10.32 9.48 -43.92
N ASP A 3 11.30 10.02 -43.21
CA ASP A 3 11.16 10.38 -41.80
C ASP A 3 10.20 11.57 -41.66
N ARG A 4 9.25 11.48 -40.72
CA ARG A 4 8.17 12.46 -40.57
C ARG A 4 8.65 13.57 -39.62
N PRO A 5 8.78 14.83 -40.06
CA PRO A 5 9.42 15.90 -39.28
C PRO A 5 8.67 16.31 -37.99
N LYS A 6 7.45 15.80 -37.77
CA LYS A 6 6.63 16.02 -36.57
C LYS A 6 6.29 14.71 -35.88
N LYS A 7 7.24 13.78 -35.81
CA LYS A 7 7.09 12.62 -34.95
C LYS A 7 7.18 13.11 -33.50
N PRO A 8 6.14 12.92 -32.66
CA PRO A 8 6.24 13.27 -31.25
C PRO A 8 7.42 12.50 -30.64
N SER A 9 8.31 13.23 -29.97
CA SER A 9 9.43 12.61 -29.25
C SER A 9 8.88 11.66 -28.19
N CYS A 10 9.59 10.55 -27.96
CA CYS A 10 9.17 9.57 -26.97
C CYS A 10 9.10 10.23 -25.59
N LEU A 11 8.04 9.97 -24.83
CA LEU A 11 7.95 10.40 -23.43
C LEU A 11 9.17 9.86 -22.69
N THR A 12 9.99 10.77 -22.14
CA THR A 12 11.12 10.40 -21.31
C THR A 12 10.58 9.74 -20.05
N THR A 13 10.82 8.44 -19.88
CA THR A 13 10.59 7.76 -18.61
C THR A 13 11.59 8.30 -17.61
N THR A 14 11.12 8.92 -16.52
CA THR A 14 11.96 9.39 -15.44
C THR A 14 12.75 8.20 -14.89
N THR A 15 14.07 8.18 -15.07
CA THR A 15 14.96 7.04 -14.74
C THR A 15 15.06 6.75 -13.24
N SER A 16 14.56 7.65 -12.39
CA SER A 16 14.52 7.42 -10.95
C SER A 16 13.12 6.96 -10.55
N PRO A 17 12.94 5.73 -10.06
CA PRO A 17 11.70 5.36 -9.38
C PRO A 17 11.61 6.25 -8.14
N ILE A 18 10.72 7.24 -8.20
CA ILE A 18 10.26 7.91 -7.00
C ILE A 18 9.58 6.79 -6.20
N THR A 19 9.97 6.52 -4.95
CA THR A 19 9.30 5.51 -4.15
C THR A 19 7.85 5.98 -3.97
N GLN A 20 6.95 5.37 -4.74
CA GLN A 20 5.52 5.68 -4.68
C GLN A 20 4.92 4.86 -3.55
N GLU A 21 4.09 5.51 -2.75
CA GLU A 21 3.29 4.79 -1.76
C GLU A 21 2.36 3.85 -2.50
N LEU A 22 2.38 2.57 -2.12
CA LEU A 22 1.56 1.54 -2.73
C LEU A 22 0.40 1.24 -1.80
N VAL A 23 -0.82 1.47 -2.29
CA VAL A 23 -2.03 1.05 -1.59
C VAL A 23 -2.64 -0.12 -2.35
N SER A 24 -2.91 -1.20 -1.63
CA SER A 24 -3.58 -2.38 -2.16
C SER A 24 -4.77 -2.73 -1.29
N VAL A 25 -5.88 -3.11 -1.91
CA VAL A 25 -7.06 -3.61 -1.22
C VAL A 25 -7.02 -5.13 -1.32
N SER A 26 -7.11 -5.82 -0.19
CA SER A 26 -7.01 -7.27 -0.11
C SER A 26 -8.18 -7.86 0.69
N HIS A 27 -8.24 -9.20 0.74
CA HIS A 27 -9.20 -9.95 1.55
C HIS A 27 -10.67 -9.57 1.30
N SER A 28 -11.19 -9.89 0.10
CA SER A 28 -12.61 -9.63 -0.24
C SER A 28 -13.05 -8.18 -0.01
N ASN A 29 -12.16 -7.20 -0.22
CA ASN A 29 -12.39 -5.77 0.04
C ASN A 29 -12.68 -5.42 1.50
N SER A 30 -12.20 -6.19 2.48
CA SER A 30 -12.33 -5.84 3.91
C SER A 30 -11.07 -5.22 4.51
N ARG A 31 -9.91 -5.38 3.85
CA ARG A 31 -8.61 -4.91 4.34
C ARG A 31 -7.91 -4.01 3.32
N VAL A 32 -7.28 -2.95 3.80
CA VAL A 32 -6.39 -2.09 3.02
C VAL A 32 -4.99 -2.22 3.58
N SER A 33 -4.05 -2.56 2.70
CA SER A 33 -2.62 -2.62 3.02
C SER A 33 -1.94 -1.46 2.29
N ALA A 34 -1.23 -0.63 3.04
CA ALA A 34 -0.50 0.51 2.51
C ALA A 34 0.99 0.36 2.83
N THR A 35 1.85 0.64 1.86
CA THR A 35 3.30 0.71 2.02
C THR A 35 3.74 2.15 1.76
N LEU A 36 4.34 2.77 2.78
CA LEU A 36 4.84 4.13 2.73
C LEU A 36 6.14 4.20 1.94
N ALA A 37 6.46 5.38 1.39
CA ALA A 37 7.72 5.60 0.68
C ALA A 37 8.96 5.44 1.58
N THR A 38 8.77 5.50 2.91
CA THR A 38 9.76 5.26 3.96
C THR A 38 10.11 3.78 4.14
N GLY A 39 9.36 2.87 3.52
CA GLY A 39 9.50 1.41 3.66
C GLY A 39 8.64 0.80 4.78
N GLU A 40 7.89 1.62 5.50
CA GLU A 40 6.94 1.17 6.52
C GLU A 40 5.68 0.59 5.87
N SER A 41 4.98 -0.30 6.58
CA SER A 41 3.72 -0.88 6.08
C SER A 41 2.64 -0.89 7.14
N ILE A 42 1.40 -0.63 6.72
CA ILE A 42 0.23 -0.52 7.60
C ILE A 42 -0.89 -1.35 6.99
N ASP A 43 -1.59 -2.10 7.84
CA ASP A 43 -2.81 -2.80 7.50
C ASP A 43 -4.00 -2.23 8.27
N ILE A 44 -5.06 -1.96 7.54
CA ILE A 44 -6.27 -1.33 8.04
C ILE A 44 -7.45 -2.25 7.75
N LEU A 45 -8.22 -2.57 8.79
CA LEU A 45 -9.52 -3.18 8.63
C LEU A 45 -10.52 -2.07 8.28
N LEU A 46 -11.18 -2.18 7.13
CA LEU A 46 -12.15 -1.18 6.68
C LEU A 46 -13.37 -1.12 7.61
N PHE A 47 -13.71 -2.26 8.24
CA PHE A 47 -14.68 -2.26 9.32
C PHE A 47 -14.10 -1.51 10.54
N GLY A 48 -14.71 -0.38 10.88
CA GLY A 48 -14.27 0.46 12.00
C GLY A 48 -13.04 1.34 11.72
N ALA A 49 -12.45 1.25 10.53
CA ALA A 49 -11.20 1.93 10.17
C ALA A 49 -10.05 1.65 11.17
N THR A 50 -10.01 0.45 11.73
CA THR A 50 -9.04 0.06 12.76
C THR A 50 -7.71 -0.37 12.11
N ILE A 51 -6.60 0.20 12.59
CA ILE A 51 -5.26 -0.27 12.22
C ILE A 51 -5.00 -1.58 12.98
N ILE A 52 -4.69 -2.64 12.25
CA ILE A 52 -4.51 -4.00 12.81
C ILE A 52 -3.07 -4.52 12.68
N SER A 53 -2.23 -3.83 11.91
CA SER A 53 -0.78 -4.05 11.90
C SER A 53 -0.10 -2.78 11.42
N TRP A 54 1.03 -2.47 12.03
CA TRP A 54 1.96 -1.43 11.60
C TRP A 54 3.37 -1.97 11.79
N ARG A 55 4.07 -2.14 10.67
CA ARG A 55 5.47 -2.56 10.64
C ARG A 55 6.37 -1.40 10.28
N ASP A 56 7.48 -1.29 10.99
CA ASP A 56 8.54 -0.36 10.66
C ASP A 56 9.26 -0.76 9.35
N LYS A 57 10.20 0.08 8.91
CA LYS A 57 11.04 -0.19 7.73
C LYS A 57 11.91 -1.46 7.83
N ASN A 58 12.10 -2.01 9.03
CA ASN A 58 12.85 -3.23 9.28
C ASN A 58 11.92 -4.46 9.39
N GLY A 59 10.60 -4.27 9.25
CA GLY A 59 9.59 -5.31 9.38
C GLY A 59 9.17 -5.62 10.82
N GLN A 60 9.63 -4.85 11.81
CA GLN A 60 9.26 -5.02 13.20
C GLN A 60 7.84 -4.49 13.43
N GLU A 61 7.00 -5.35 14.02
CA GLU A 61 5.63 -4.98 14.40
C GLU A 61 5.66 -3.98 15.56
N LEU A 62 5.05 -2.82 15.34
CA LEU A 62 4.95 -1.73 16.31
C LEU A 62 3.64 -1.77 17.11
N LEU A 63 2.63 -2.49 16.61
CA LEU A 63 1.32 -2.60 17.24
C LEU A 63 1.12 -4.00 17.82
N TRP A 64 0.78 -4.07 19.11
CA TRP A 64 0.35 -5.34 19.68
C TRP A 64 -1.13 -5.55 19.40
N LEU A 65 -1.46 -6.67 18.76
CA LEU A 65 -2.82 -7.13 18.55
C LEU A 65 -2.96 -8.52 19.17
N SER A 66 -4.04 -8.72 19.93
CA SER A 66 -4.33 -10.03 20.52
C SER A 66 -4.52 -11.10 19.43
N GLU A 67 -3.95 -12.29 19.63
CA GLU A 67 -4.18 -13.45 18.75
C GLU A 67 -5.65 -13.89 18.70
N SER A 68 -6.43 -13.54 19.72
CA SER A 68 -7.87 -13.82 19.80
C SER A 68 -8.75 -12.68 19.24
N ALA A 69 -8.16 -11.65 18.63
CA ALA A 69 -8.91 -10.55 18.04
C ALA A 69 -9.80 -11.02 16.88
N ASN A 70 -11.06 -10.58 16.87
CA ASN A 70 -12.00 -10.93 15.82
C ASN A 70 -11.88 -9.97 14.64
N LEU A 71 -11.18 -10.39 13.59
CA LEU A 71 -10.96 -9.59 12.37
C LEU A 71 -12.03 -9.81 11.28
N ASN A 72 -13.14 -10.46 11.59
CA ASN A 72 -14.17 -10.82 10.61
C ASN A 72 -15.12 -9.66 10.26
N GLY A 73 -14.86 -8.45 10.75
CA GLY A 73 -15.68 -7.27 10.45
C GLY A 73 -17.09 -7.29 11.04
N GLN A 74 -17.32 -8.05 12.12
CA GLN A 74 -18.62 -8.10 12.81
C GLN A 74 -18.68 -7.20 14.05
N LYS A 75 -17.54 -6.91 14.66
CA LYS A 75 -17.38 -6.05 15.84
C LYS A 75 -16.09 -5.27 15.71
N ALA A 76 -16.07 -4.08 16.32
CA ALA A 76 -14.85 -3.29 16.39
C ALA A 76 -13.84 -4.02 17.28
N VAL A 77 -12.58 -3.93 16.90
CA VAL A 77 -11.44 -4.55 17.58
C VAL A 77 -10.74 -3.49 18.41
#